data_AF-A0A6G0YYP2-F1
#
_entry.id   AF-A0A6G0YYP2-F1
#
_cell.length_a   1.000
_cell.length_b   1.000
_cell.length_c   1.000
_cell.angle_alpha   90.00
_cell.angle_beta   90.00
_cell.angle_gamma   90.00
#
_symmetry.space_group_name_H-M   'P 1'
#
loop_
_entity.id
_entity.type
_entity.pdbx_description
1 polymer ?
#
loop_
_entity_poly.entity_id
_entity_poly.type
_entity_poly.pdbx_seq_one_letter_code
_entity_poly.pdbx_strand_id
1 'polypeptide(L)'
;MALCPKCKVVVSRNESSTQCSTCKNVLHIKCANMNSDSIDYMKSNGIAFDCEDCTKKLKQKRDDCTPVKPTPQTQGIHFNKITIDSDINIIVSKLDDVLKNQITTNNTLTTLSNKIRGLEKTLKEKEKRACFIEISGVKKDNNENVETLVNDIASKIDIDLNLFDIENAYRKPSRLNSEMPQIVVEFSSKRKRDEFLKKRGKI
;
A
#
# COMPACT_ATOMS: atom_id res chain seq x y z
N MET A 1 25.97 35.19 21.56
CA MET A 1 26.20 33.90 20.87
C MET A 1 27.14 33.09 21.76
N ALA A 2 26.85 31.81 22.01
CA ALA A 2 27.66 30.99 22.92
C ALA A 2 28.80 30.30 22.15
N LEU A 3 29.98 30.18 22.75
CA LEU A 3 31.12 29.44 22.19
C LEU A 3 31.10 28.00 22.72
N CYS A 4 31.27 27.02 21.84
CA CYS A 4 31.39 25.63 22.25
C CYS A 4 32.75 25.42 22.93
N PRO A 5 32.81 24.91 24.19
CA PRO A 5 34.07 24.76 24.91
C PRO A 5 34.99 23.67 24.33
N LYS A 6 34.44 22.72 23.54
CA LYS A 6 35.21 21.63 22.91
C LYS A 6 35.91 22.06 21.63
N CYS A 7 35.21 22.73 20.71
CA CYS A 7 35.76 23.12 19.40
C CYS A 7 36.09 24.61 19.28
N LYS A 8 35.76 25.44 20.28
CA LYS A 8 35.94 26.91 20.30
C LYS A 8 35.24 27.65 19.16
N VAL A 9 34.33 27.00 18.45
CA VAL A 9 33.48 27.59 17.41
C VAL A 9 32.18 28.10 18.03
N VAL A 10 31.63 29.18 17.46
CA VAL A 10 30.34 29.76 17.87
C VAL A 10 29.21 28.79 17.56
N VAL A 11 28.37 28.51 18.56
CA VAL A 11 27.14 27.72 18.38
C VAL A 11 26.08 28.60 17.73
N SER A 12 25.73 28.29 16.48
CA SER A 12 24.69 28.98 15.73
C SER A 12 23.29 28.63 16.26
N ARG A 13 22.33 29.56 16.14
CA ARG A 13 20.92 29.32 16.50
C ARG A 13 20.25 28.26 15.63
N ASN A 14 20.75 28.05 14.42
CA ASN A 14 20.19 27.11 13.44
C ASN A 14 20.80 25.70 13.54
N GLU A 15 21.78 25.50 14.42
CA GLU A 15 22.44 24.20 14.60
C GLU A 15 21.98 23.52 15.89
N SER A 16 21.74 22.20 15.79
CA SER A 16 21.33 21.39 16.93
C SER A 16 22.42 21.41 18.01
N SER A 17 22.03 21.90 19.19
CA SER A 17 22.90 22.06 20.36
C SER A 17 22.23 21.56 21.63
N THR A 18 23.05 21.29 22.64
CA THR A 18 22.62 20.85 23.96
C THR A 18 23.36 21.62 25.05
N GLN A 19 22.73 21.80 26.21
CA GLN A 19 23.30 22.53 27.34
C GLN A 19 23.54 21.57 28.51
N CYS A 20 24.76 21.60 29.05
CA CYS A 20 25.12 20.80 30.21
C CYS A 20 24.35 21.26 31.47
N SER A 21 23.73 20.34 32.21
CA SER A 21 23.03 20.64 33.47
C SER A 21 23.97 21.15 34.55
N THR A 22 25.19 20.60 34.62
CA THR A 22 26.18 20.94 35.65
C THR A 22 26.91 22.26 35.37
N CYS A 23 27.55 22.42 34.21
CA CYS A 23 28.38 23.60 33.91
C CYS A 23 27.68 24.69 33.09
N LYS A 24 26.42 24.47 32.68
CA LYS A 24 25.59 25.39 31.87
C LYS A 24 26.17 25.79 30.52
N ASN A 25 27.28 25.20 30.09
CA ASN A 25 27.86 25.44 28.77
C ASN A 25 27.03 24.79 27.66
N VAL A 26 26.94 25.49 26.52
CA VAL A 26 26.28 25.01 25.30
C VAL A 26 27.30 24.35 24.40
N LEU A 27 26.99 23.14 23.94
CA LEU A 27 27.84 22.32 23.08
C LEU A 27 27.11 21.97 21.79
N HIS A 28 27.83 21.89 20.68
CA HIS A 28 27.31 21.22 19.49
C HIS A 28 27.02 19.75 19.82
N ILE A 29 25.96 19.18 19.26
CA ILE A 29 25.63 17.75 19.47
C ILE A 29 26.81 16.85 19.09
N LYS A 30 27.50 17.15 17.98
CA LYS A 30 28.74 16.46 17.58
C LYS A 30 29.85 16.55 18.63
N CYS A 31 30.02 17.71 19.25
CA CYS A 31 31.02 17.92 20.30
C CYS A 31 30.65 17.29 21.65
N ALA A 32 29.36 17.00 21.86
CA ALA A 32 28.84 16.28 23.01
C ALA A 32 28.95 14.75 22.85
N ASN A 33 29.41 14.26 21.69
CA ASN A 33 29.49 12.84 21.35
C ASN A 33 28.14 12.12 21.48
N MET A 34 27.06 12.77 21.05
CA MET A 34 25.70 12.23 21.05
C MET A 34 25.06 12.38 19.68
N ASN A 35 24.06 11.55 19.41
CA ASN A 35 23.21 11.68 18.22
C ASN A 35 22.05 12.65 18.49
N SER A 36 21.49 13.25 17.43
CA SER A 36 20.31 14.13 17.53
C SER A 36 19.15 13.44 18.24
N ASP A 37 18.87 12.20 17.87
CA ASP A 37 17.70 11.46 18.34
C ASP A 37 17.79 11.17 19.84
N SER A 38 19.00 10.92 20.35
CA SER A 38 19.23 10.73 21.78
C SER A 38 19.00 12.02 22.57
N ILE A 39 19.38 13.18 22.03
CA ILE A 39 19.14 14.48 22.65
C ILE A 39 17.65 14.82 22.67
N ASP A 40 16.94 14.54 21.58
CA ASP A 40 15.50 14.78 21.48
C ASP A 40 14.72 13.87 22.44
N TYR A 41 15.15 12.62 22.59
CA TYR A 41 14.62 11.71 23.61
C TYR A 41 14.86 12.25 25.02
N MET A 42 16.07 12.70 25.35
CA MET A 42 16.38 13.25 26.68
C MET A 42 15.55 14.48 27.01
N LYS A 43 15.38 15.40 26.05
CA LYS A 43 14.52 16.58 26.21
C LYS A 43 13.05 16.20 26.43
N SER A 44 12.56 15.21 25.68
CA SER A 44 11.16 14.75 25.77
C SER A 44 10.86 14.04 27.09
N ASN A 45 11.86 13.40 27.71
CA ASN A 45 11.71 12.65 28.96
C ASN A 45 12.24 13.41 30.19
N GLY A 46 12.62 14.68 30.05
CA GLY A 46 13.14 15.49 31.17
C GLY A 46 14.47 15.00 31.74
N ILE A 47 15.25 14.25 30.97
CA ILE A 47 16.55 13.71 31.40
C ILE A 47 17.61 14.80 31.24
N ALA A 48 18.32 15.10 32.32
CA ALA A 48 19.40 16.08 32.32
C ALA A 48 20.62 15.56 31.55
N PHE A 49 21.23 16.42 30.74
CA PHE A 49 22.47 16.12 30.01
C PHE A 49 23.68 16.71 30.75
N ASP A 50 24.64 15.89 31.13
CA ASP A 50 25.93 16.35 31.63
C ASP A 50 27.05 16.13 30.62
N CYS A 51 27.87 17.15 30.38
CA CYS A 51 29.01 17.03 29.48
C CYS A 51 30.08 16.11 30.06
N GLU A 52 30.89 15.52 29.17
CA GLU A 52 31.94 14.57 29.53
C GLU A 52 32.88 15.06 30.65
N ASP A 53 33.23 16.35 30.64
CA ASP A 53 34.12 16.93 31.66
C ASP A 53 33.45 17.00 33.04
N CYS A 54 32.13 17.24 33.09
CA CYS A 54 31.37 17.21 34.34
C CYS A 54 31.22 15.78 34.86
N THR A 55 30.92 14.84 33.96
CA THR A 55 30.81 13.41 34.29
C THR A 55 32.13 12.84 34.81
N LYS A 56 33.28 13.25 34.26
CA LYS A 56 34.61 12.85 34.74
C LYS A 56 34.92 13.42 36.12
N LYS A 57 34.57 14.69 36.40
CA LYS A 57 34.74 15.30 37.73
C LYS A 57 33.88 14.62 38.80
N LEU A 58 32.67 14.18 38.46
CA LEU A 58 31.82 13.38 39.34
C LEU A 58 32.44 12.02 39.67
N LYS A 59 33.10 11.38 38.69
CA LYS A 59 33.79 10.10 38.91
C LYS A 59 35.08 10.24 39.73
N GLN A 60 35.83 11.33 39.55
CA GLN A 60 37.09 11.59 40.26
C GLN A 60 36.91 11.97 41.73
N LYS A 61 35.73 12.44 42.16
CA LYS A 61 35.47 12.73 43.58
C LYS A 61 35.19 11.49 44.45
N ARG A 62 35.27 10.28 43.89
CA ARG A 62 35.15 9.02 44.64
C ARG A 62 36.53 8.53 45.06
N ASP A 63 37.20 9.34 45.89
CA ASP A 63 38.36 8.87 46.64
C ASP A 63 37.84 8.10 47.86
N ASP A 64 37.64 6.81 47.67
CA ASP A 64 37.08 5.89 48.66
C ASP A 64 38.16 5.58 49.71
N CYS A 65 38.27 6.46 50.72
CA CYS A 65 39.05 6.23 51.95
C CYS A 65 38.15 6.24 53.20
N THR A 66 36.88 5.90 53.03
CA THR A 66 36.04 5.47 54.16
C THR A 66 36.26 3.98 54.39
N PRO A 67 36.60 3.52 55.61
CA PRO A 67 36.56 2.10 55.90
C PRO A 67 35.10 1.67 55.75
N VAL A 68 34.85 0.84 54.74
CA VAL A 68 33.56 0.19 54.56
C VAL A 68 33.40 -0.74 55.77
N LYS A 69 32.62 -0.31 56.78
CA LYS A 69 31.90 -1.28 57.62
C LYS A 69 31.21 -2.23 56.65
N PRO A 70 31.25 -3.56 56.84
CA PRO A 70 30.51 -4.46 55.98
C PRO A 70 29.03 -4.07 56.05
N THR A 71 28.63 -3.26 55.10
CA THR A 71 27.24 -3.01 54.77
C THR A 71 26.67 -4.40 54.52
N PRO A 72 25.52 -4.76 55.10
CA PRO A 72 24.85 -5.99 54.74
C PRO A 72 24.86 -6.03 53.22
N GLN A 73 25.51 -7.06 52.67
CA GLN A 73 25.64 -7.27 51.24
C GLN A 73 24.32 -6.81 50.64
N THR A 74 24.35 -5.74 49.83
CA THR A 74 23.17 -5.31 49.09
C THR A 74 22.74 -6.58 48.40
N GLN A 75 21.66 -7.17 48.91
CA GLN A 75 21.11 -8.41 48.43
C GLN A 75 21.00 -8.15 46.94
N GLY A 76 21.86 -8.83 46.17
CA GLY A 76 21.93 -8.67 44.73
C GLY A 76 20.48 -8.71 44.29
N ILE A 77 20.06 -7.67 43.55
CA ILE A 77 18.67 -7.46 43.14
C ILE A 77 18.11 -8.84 42.91
N HIS A 78 17.25 -9.29 43.84
CA HIS A 78 16.61 -10.57 43.72
C HIS A 78 15.56 -10.30 42.66
N PHE A 79 16.00 -10.22 41.40
CA PHE A 79 15.13 -10.24 40.26
C PHE A 79 14.34 -11.51 40.49
N ASN A 80 13.04 -11.35 40.72
CA ASN A 80 12.11 -12.45 40.78
C ASN A 80 12.24 -13.18 39.45
N LYS A 81 13.13 -14.17 39.39
CA LYS A 81 13.33 -15.06 38.25
C LYS A 81 12.00 -15.72 37.88
N ILE A 82 11.10 -15.82 38.86
CA ILE A 82 9.74 -16.36 38.75
C ILE A 82 8.79 -15.45 37.94
N THR A 83 8.99 -14.12 37.85
CA THR A 83 8.09 -13.23 37.08
C THR A 83 8.51 -13.01 35.62
N ILE A 84 9.82 -13.08 35.32
CA ILE A 84 10.34 -12.86 33.97
C ILE A 84 9.90 -13.98 33.01
N ASP A 85 9.94 -15.23 33.46
CA ASP A 85 9.54 -16.38 32.63
C ASP A 85 8.03 -16.32 32.29
N SER A 86 7.21 -15.83 33.22
CA SER A 86 5.77 -15.60 32.99
C SER A 86 5.53 -14.51 31.94
N ASP A 87 6.20 -13.37 32.06
CA ASP A 87 6.06 -12.26 31.12
C ASP A 87 6.57 -12.63 29.72
N ILE A 88 7.67 -13.40 29.64
CA ILE A 88 8.17 -13.95 28.37
C ILE A 88 7.13 -14.87 27.73
N ASN A 89 6.53 -15.78 28.49
CA ASN A 89 5.50 -16.69 27.97
C ASN A 89 4.25 -15.92 27.48
N ILE A 90 3.85 -14.86 28.18
CA ILE A 90 2.75 -13.99 27.74
C ILE A 90 3.10 -13.26 26.44
N ILE A 91 4.32 -12.75 26.31
CA ILE A 91 4.79 -12.08 25.09
C ILE A 91 4.82 -13.06 23.92
N VAL A 92 5.36 -14.27 24.13
CA VAL A 92 5.40 -15.33 23.10
C VAL A 92 3.99 -15.70 22.64
N SER A 93 3.05 -15.90 23.57
CA SER A 93 1.65 -16.19 23.22
C SER A 93 1.01 -15.07 22.40
N LYS A 94 1.26 -13.80 22.78
CA LYS A 94 0.74 -12.66 22.01
C LYS A 94 1.36 -12.57 20.61
N LEU A 95 2.65 -12.89 20.47
CA LEU A 95 3.31 -12.95 19.16
C LEU A 95 2.70 -14.05 18.28
N ASP A 96 2.41 -15.22 18.85
CA ASP A 96 1.73 -16.30 18.12
C ASP A 96 0.34 -15.90 17.65
N ASP A 97 -0.42 -15.20 18.50
CA ASP A 97 -1.75 -14.72 18.12
C ASP A 97 -1.69 -13.64 17.03
N VAL A 98 -0.71 -12.73 17.12
CA VAL A 98 -0.44 -11.76 16.05
C VAL A 98 -0.08 -12.46 14.75
N LEU A 99 0.75 -13.50 14.79
CA LEU A 99 1.15 -14.27 13.61
C LEU A 99 -0.05 -14.99 12.98
N LYS A 100 -0.90 -15.65 13.79
CA LYS A 100 -2.14 -16.28 13.32
C LYS A 100 -3.09 -15.26 12.69
N ASN A 101 -3.24 -14.09 13.31
CA ASN A 101 -4.07 -13.01 12.78
C ASN A 101 -3.50 -12.46 11.46
N GLN A 102 -2.18 -12.36 11.33
CA GLN A 102 -1.54 -11.92 10.10
C GLN A 102 -1.74 -12.94 8.97
N ILE A 103 -1.62 -14.24 9.26
CA ILE A 103 -1.87 -15.32 8.29
C ILE A 103 -3.34 -15.30 7.82
N THR A 104 -4.29 -15.22 8.75
CA THR A 104 -5.72 -15.17 8.41
C THR A 104 -6.05 -13.92 7.59
N THR A 105 -5.53 -12.76 7.98
CA THR A 105 -5.70 -11.51 7.22
C THR A 105 -5.15 -11.66 5.79
N ASN A 106 -3.94 -12.18 5.62
CA ASN A 106 -3.33 -12.38 4.30
C ASN A 106 -4.14 -13.36 3.43
N ASN A 107 -4.67 -14.42 4.02
CA ASN A 107 -5.53 -15.37 3.31
C ASN A 107 -6.84 -14.72 2.85
N THR A 108 -7.46 -13.89 3.71
CA THR A 108 -8.67 -13.14 3.32
C THR A 108 -8.38 -12.10 2.24
N LEU A 109 -7.25 -11.38 2.33
CA LEU A 109 -6.81 -10.43 1.30
C LEU A 109 -6.60 -11.12 -0.05
N THR A 110 -5.95 -12.28 -0.06
CA THR A 110 -5.74 -13.08 -1.28
C THR A 110 -7.08 -13.53 -1.87
N THR A 111 -8.01 -13.98 -1.01
CA THR A 111 -9.35 -14.41 -1.43
C THR A 111 -10.14 -13.24 -2.04
N LEU A 112 -10.13 -12.08 -1.38
CA LEU A 112 -10.84 -10.88 -1.86
C LEU A 112 -10.23 -10.35 -3.15
N SER A 113 -8.89 -10.31 -3.26
CA SER A 113 -8.20 -9.92 -4.48
C SER A 113 -8.59 -10.82 -5.67
N ASN A 114 -8.66 -12.13 -5.46
CA ASN A 114 -9.14 -13.06 -6.49
C ASN A 114 -10.60 -12.81 -6.88
N LYS A 115 -11.48 -12.51 -5.91
CA LYS A 115 -12.88 -12.17 -6.19
C LYS A 115 -13.01 -10.88 -6.99
N ILE A 116 -12.29 -9.83 -6.61
CA ILE A 116 -12.27 -8.54 -7.33
C ILE A 116 -11.85 -8.77 -8.78
N ARG A 117 -10.74 -9.48 -9.01
CA ARG A 117 -10.28 -9.81 -10.36
C ARG A 117 -11.31 -10.60 -11.18
N GLY A 118 -12.01 -11.55 -10.55
CA GLY A 118 -13.08 -12.29 -11.21
C GLY A 118 -14.29 -11.42 -11.59
N LEU A 119 -14.67 -10.50 -10.71
CA LEU A 119 -15.75 -9.54 -10.95
C LEU A 119 -15.40 -8.56 -12.06
N GLU A 120 -14.19 -8.02 -12.07
CA GLU A 120 -13.69 -7.12 -13.12
C GLU A 120 -13.73 -7.80 -14.49
N LYS A 121 -13.28 -9.06 -14.58
CA LYS A 121 -13.37 -9.85 -15.81
C LYS A 121 -14.82 -10.00 -16.29
N THR A 122 -15.72 -10.37 -15.37
CA THR A 122 -17.15 -10.54 -15.67
C THR A 122 -17.79 -9.24 -16.15
N LEU A 123 -17.43 -8.11 -15.52
CA LEU A 123 -17.95 -6.80 -15.87
C LEU A 123 -17.49 -6.40 -17.27
N LYS A 124 -16.20 -6.57 -17.57
CA LYS A 124 -15.63 -6.31 -18.90
C LYS A 124 -16.30 -7.15 -20.00
N GLU A 125 -16.56 -8.43 -19.73
CA GLU A 125 -17.29 -9.31 -20.66
C GLU A 125 -18.74 -8.86 -20.89
N LYS A 126 -19.43 -8.40 -19.84
CA LYS A 126 -20.80 -7.88 -19.94
C LYS A 126 -20.87 -6.56 -20.69
N GLU A 127 -19.91 -5.66 -20.45
CA GLU A 127 -19.81 -4.39 -21.18
C GLU A 127 -19.58 -4.63 -22.66
N LYS A 128 -18.66 -5.53 -23.01
CA LYS A 128 -18.47 -5.96 -24.40
C LYS A 128 -19.76 -6.47 -25.01
N ARG A 129 -20.40 -7.46 -24.38
CA ARG A 129 -21.69 -8.01 -24.85
C ARG A 129 -22.79 -6.98 -25.00
N ALA A 130 -22.74 -5.88 -24.26
CA ALA A 130 -23.70 -4.80 -24.44
C ALA A 130 -23.60 -4.27 -25.88
N CYS A 131 -22.42 -4.16 -26.48
CA CYS A 131 -22.26 -3.65 -27.83
C CYS A 131 -22.61 -4.65 -28.95
N PHE A 132 -23.12 -5.83 -28.62
CA PHE A 132 -23.40 -6.89 -29.60
C PHE A 132 -24.85 -6.80 -30.09
N ILE A 133 -25.07 -7.06 -31.38
CA ILE A 133 -26.38 -7.33 -31.96
C ILE A 133 -26.33 -8.68 -32.66
N GLU A 134 -27.42 -9.44 -32.53
CA GLU A 134 -27.65 -10.64 -33.34
C GLU A 134 -28.70 -10.34 -34.42
N ILE A 135 -28.32 -10.56 -35.67
CA ILE A 135 -29.18 -10.43 -36.84
C ILE A 135 -29.52 -11.85 -37.32
N SER A 136 -30.81 -12.18 -37.34
CA SER A 136 -31.34 -13.44 -37.83
C SER A 136 -32.02 -13.27 -39.20
N GLY A 137 -32.27 -14.37 -39.90
CA GLY A 137 -33.05 -14.36 -41.14
C GLY A 137 -32.25 -13.95 -42.39
N VAL A 138 -30.92 -13.98 -42.34
CA VAL A 138 -30.08 -13.74 -43.52
C VAL A 138 -29.51 -15.07 -44.01
N LYS A 139 -29.77 -15.42 -45.28
CA LYS A 139 -29.22 -16.62 -45.91
C LYS A 139 -27.70 -16.54 -45.99
N LYS A 140 -27.02 -17.68 -45.81
CA LYS A 140 -25.57 -17.77 -45.95
C LYS A 140 -25.22 -18.00 -47.41
N ASP A 141 -24.36 -17.13 -47.95
CA ASP A 141 -23.77 -17.31 -49.28
C ASP A 141 -22.32 -17.79 -49.18
N ASN A 142 -21.84 -18.44 -50.25
CA ASN A 142 -20.45 -18.87 -50.33
C ASN A 142 -19.56 -17.65 -50.57
N ASN A 143 -18.51 -17.51 -49.76
CA ASN A 143 -17.55 -16.39 -49.83
C ASN A 143 -18.17 -15.00 -49.60
N GLU A 144 -19.20 -14.94 -48.75
CA GLU A 144 -19.80 -13.67 -48.36
C GLU A 144 -18.86 -12.82 -47.49
N ASN A 145 -18.96 -11.50 -47.63
CA ASN A 145 -18.36 -10.56 -46.69
C ASN A 145 -19.46 -10.10 -45.71
N VAL A 146 -19.30 -10.47 -44.44
CA VAL A 146 -20.30 -10.19 -43.40
C VAL A 146 -20.39 -8.69 -43.11
N GLU A 147 -19.29 -7.95 -43.22
CA GLU A 147 -19.29 -6.49 -42.96
C GLU A 147 -20.07 -5.73 -44.04
N THR A 148 -19.89 -6.09 -45.32
CA THR A 148 -20.66 -5.46 -46.40
C THR A 148 -22.15 -5.75 -46.25
N LEU A 149 -22.51 -6.98 -45.87
CA LEU A 149 -23.88 -7.38 -45.62
C LEU A 149 -24.52 -6.60 -44.44
N VAL A 150 -23.75 -6.34 -43.39
CA VAL A 150 -24.21 -5.50 -42.27
C VAL A 150 -24.43 -4.06 -42.71
N ASN A 151 -23.56 -3.50 -43.55
CA ASN A 151 -23.73 -2.16 -44.13
C ASN A 151 -24.95 -2.09 -45.06
N ASP A 152 -25.22 -3.13 -45.84
CA ASP A 152 -26.42 -3.22 -46.68
C ASP A 152 -27.70 -3.24 -45.83
N ILE A 153 -27.69 -3.97 -44.71
CA ILE A 153 -28.81 -4.00 -43.76
C ILE A 153 -28.97 -2.64 -43.09
N ALA A 154 -27.88 -2.01 -42.67
CA ALA A 154 -27.90 -0.67 -42.07
C ALA A 154 -28.47 0.38 -43.02
N SER A 155 -28.08 0.32 -44.30
CA SER A 155 -28.60 1.19 -45.34
C SER A 155 -30.11 1.02 -45.53
N LYS A 156 -30.63 -0.22 -45.45
CA LYS A 156 -32.08 -0.50 -45.54
C LYS A 156 -32.88 0.02 -44.36
N ILE A 157 -32.26 0.16 -43.19
CA ILE A 157 -32.92 0.70 -41.98
C ILE A 157 -32.63 2.19 -41.76
N ASP A 158 -32.05 2.86 -42.77
CA ASP A 158 -31.71 4.29 -42.75
C ASP A 158 -30.79 4.66 -41.57
N ILE A 159 -29.67 3.92 -41.47
CA ILE A 159 -28.57 4.17 -40.53
C ILE A 159 -27.26 4.24 -41.32
N ASP A 160 -26.57 5.34 -41.12
CA ASP A 160 -25.22 5.53 -41.63
C ASP A 160 -24.21 4.85 -40.68
N LEU A 161 -23.64 3.75 -41.17
CA LEU A 161 -22.56 3.02 -40.49
C LEU A 161 -21.24 3.30 -41.20
N ASN A 162 -20.27 3.79 -40.42
CA ASN A 162 -18.89 3.88 -40.86
C ASN A 162 -18.15 2.57 -40.57
N LEU A 163 -17.04 2.36 -41.28
CA LEU A 163 -16.12 1.23 -41.02
C LEU A 163 -15.58 1.21 -39.57
N PHE A 164 -15.52 2.37 -38.91
CA PHE A 164 -15.08 2.49 -37.52
C PHE A 164 -16.20 2.23 -36.49
N ASP A 165 -17.46 2.12 -36.93
CA ASP A 165 -18.58 1.83 -36.05
C ASP A 165 -18.70 0.33 -35.72
N ILE A 166 -18.07 -0.53 -36.53
CA ILE A 166 -18.06 -2.00 -36.39
C ILE A 166 -16.65 -2.43 -35.97
N GLU A 167 -16.51 -3.07 -34.81
CA GLU A 167 -15.25 -3.69 -34.39
C GLU A 167 -15.07 -5.07 -34.99
N ASN A 168 -16.16 -5.84 -35.09
CA ASN A 168 -16.15 -7.19 -35.60
C ASN A 168 -17.53 -7.60 -36.10
N ALA A 169 -17.59 -8.38 -37.16
CA ALA A 169 -18.83 -8.97 -37.66
C ALA A 169 -18.56 -10.40 -38.15
N TYR A 170 -19.33 -11.36 -37.64
CA TYR A 170 -19.14 -12.76 -38.00
C TYR A 170 -20.43 -13.56 -37.90
N ARG A 171 -20.47 -14.69 -38.61
CA ARG A 171 -21.56 -15.66 -38.48
C ARG A 171 -21.35 -16.53 -37.25
N LYS A 172 -22.36 -16.60 -36.40
CA LYS A 172 -22.37 -17.49 -35.23
C LYS A 172 -22.34 -18.94 -35.73
N PRO A 173 -21.34 -19.74 -35.33
CA PRO A 173 -21.29 -21.13 -35.73
C PRO A 173 -22.51 -21.87 -35.18
N SER A 174 -23.28 -22.47 -36.09
CA SER A 174 -24.43 -23.29 -35.73
C SER A 174 -24.03 -24.76 -35.73
N ARG A 175 -24.49 -25.51 -34.72
CA ARG A 175 -24.21 -26.96 -34.61
C ARG A 175 -24.94 -27.77 -35.68
N LEU A 176 -26.13 -27.31 -36.07
CA LEU A 176 -26.86 -27.81 -37.22
C LEU A 176 -26.46 -26.90 -38.38
N ASN A 177 -26.01 -27.45 -39.51
CA ASN A 177 -25.69 -26.70 -40.73
C ASN A 177 -26.93 -25.92 -41.18
N SER A 178 -27.13 -24.75 -40.58
CA SER A 178 -28.28 -23.89 -40.80
C SER A 178 -27.98 -23.10 -42.06
N GLU A 179 -28.93 -23.09 -43.00
CA GLU A 179 -28.87 -22.23 -44.18
C GLU A 179 -28.94 -20.74 -43.81
N MET A 180 -29.36 -20.40 -42.59
CA MET A 180 -29.53 -19.04 -42.10
C MET A 180 -28.91 -18.85 -40.70
N PRO A 181 -27.58 -19.01 -40.55
CA PRO A 181 -26.91 -18.78 -39.28
C PRO A 181 -26.97 -17.30 -38.90
N GLN A 182 -27.12 -17.03 -37.61
CA GLN A 182 -27.17 -15.67 -37.07
C GLN A 182 -25.87 -14.92 -37.35
N ILE A 183 -25.96 -13.64 -37.67
CA ILE A 183 -24.82 -12.73 -37.77
C ILE A 183 -24.70 -12.01 -36.43
N VAL A 184 -23.51 -12.01 -35.87
CA VAL A 184 -23.16 -11.26 -34.66
C VAL A 184 -22.34 -10.05 -35.09
N VAL A 185 -22.78 -8.87 -34.67
CA VAL A 185 -22.09 -7.60 -34.94
C VAL A 185 -21.68 -6.99 -33.61
N GLU A 186 -20.39 -6.72 -33.45
CA GLU A 186 -19.82 -5.96 -32.33
C GLU A 186 -19.63 -4.51 -32.78
N PHE A 187 -20.37 -3.59 -32.17
CA PHE A 187 -20.23 -2.17 -32.42
C PHE A 187 -19.15 -1.55 -31.53
N SER A 188 -18.45 -0.55 -32.03
CA SER A 188 -17.46 0.21 -31.24
C SER A 188 -18.09 1.03 -30.11
N SER A 189 -19.40 1.29 -30.19
CA SER A 189 -20.14 1.99 -29.14
C SER A 189 -21.54 1.43 -28.89
N LYS A 190 -21.91 1.41 -27.60
CA LYS A 190 -23.28 1.12 -27.16
C LYS A 190 -24.30 2.03 -27.83
N ARG A 191 -23.97 3.30 -28.05
CA ARG A 191 -24.85 4.30 -28.67
C ARG A 191 -25.24 3.91 -30.09
N LYS A 192 -24.28 3.51 -30.93
CA LYS A 192 -24.55 3.07 -32.32
C LYS A 192 -25.40 1.81 -32.36
N ARG A 193 -25.10 0.85 -31.46
CA ARG A 193 -25.92 -0.35 -31.27
C ARG A 193 -27.37 -0.01 -30.86
N ASP A 194 -27.57 0.92 -29.93
CA ASP A 194 -28.92 1.32 -29.49
C ASP A 194 -29.68 2.09 -30.59
N GLU A 195 -28.98 2.89 -31.39
CA GLU A 195 -29.52 3.55 -32.59
C GLU A 195 -30.00 2.51 -33.63
N PHE A 196 -29.18 1.48 -33.86
CA PHE A 196 -29.53 0.33 -34.71
C PHE A 196 -30.81 -0.36 -34.27
N LEU A 197 -30.94 -0.66 -32.97
CA LEU A 197 -32.14 -1.28 -32.42
C LEU A 197 -33.37 -0.36 -32.46
N LYS A 198 -33.19 0.95 -32.24
CA LYS A 198 -34.29 1.92 -32.21
C LYS A 198 -34.93 2.12 -33.57
N LYS A 199 -34.15 2.11 -34.65
CA LYS A 199 -34.64 2.22 -36.03
C LYS A 199 -35.29 0.92 -36.50
N ARG A 200 -34.75 -0.25 -36.11
CA ARG A 200 -35.38 -1.55 -36.36
C ARG A 200 -36.82 -1.62 -35.85
N GLY A 201 -37.11 -1.09 -34.66
CA GLY A 201 -38.46 -1.11 -34.08
C GLY A 201 -39.52 -0.28 -34.85
N LYS A 202 -39.13 0.40 -35.93
CA LYS A 202 -40.01 1.18 -36.80
C LYS A 202 -40.33 0.50 -38.14
N ILE A 203 -39.90 -0.75 -38.33
CA ILE A 203 -40.13 -1.60 -39.50
C ILE A 203 -41.14 -2.67 -39.11
#